data_AF-A0A2E9QMI9-F1
#
_entry.id   AF-A0A2E9QMI9-F1
#
_cell.length_a   1.000
_cell.length_b   1.000
_cell.length_c   1.000
_cell.angle_alpha   90.00
_cell.angle_beta   90.00
_cell.angle_gamma   90.00
#
_symmetry.space_group_name_H-M   'P 1'
#
loop_
_entity.id
_entity.type
_entity.pdbx_description
1 polymer ?
#
loop_
_entity_poly.entity_id
_entity_poly.type
_entity_poly.pdbx_seq_one_letter_code
_entity_poly.pdbx_strand_id
1 'polypeptide(L)'
;MAGIKVAYSGPCKTSQPCGGRGLAPCGAEEFCNQPTHCGRTDIPGKCTPIAQGCTKEYNPVCGCGGQTYANECLAHAQGVSVQYAGACK
;
A
#
# COMPACT_ATOMS: atom_id res chain seq x y z
N MET A 1 29.31 -2.81 27.22
CA MET A 1 28.58 -3.62 26.23
C MET A 1 27.35 -2.83 25.80
N ALA A 2 27.38 -2.17 24.63
CA ALA A 2 26.23 -1.39 24.16
C ALA A 2 25.17 -2.35 23.60
N GLY A 3 24.21 -2.70 24.45
CA GLY A 3 23.09 -3.56 24.08
C GLY A 3 21.86 -2.73 23.74
N ILE A 4 21.47 -2.72 22.48
CA ILE A 4 20.07 -2.60 22.09
C ILE A 4 19.74 -3.81 21.22
N LYS A 5 18.83 -4.63 21.72
CA LYS A 5 18.22 -5.79 21.05
C LYS A 5 16.71 -5.57 21.19
N VAL A 6 16.07 -5.07 20.14
CA VAL A 6 14.61 -5.12 19.82
C VAL A 6 14.34 -4.15 18.67
N ALA A 7 13.70 -4.64 17.59
CA ALA A 7 12.94 -3.86 16.59
C ALA A 7 11.48 -4.31 16.70
N TYR A 8 10.92 -4.14 17.89
CA TYR A 8 9.58 -4.48 18.41
C TYR A 8 8.98 -5.89 18.19
N SER A 9 8.13 -6.28 19.14
CA SER A 9 7.08 -7.30 19.04
C SER A 9 5.71 -6.60 19.22
N GLY A 10 4.88 -6.58 18.16
CA GLY A 10 3.62 -5.80 18.02
C GLY A 10 3.76 -4.39 17.38
N PRO A 11 2.87 -4.01 16.44
CA PRO A 11 3.13 -3.60 15.05
C PRO A 11 4.00 -2.34 14.85
N CYS A 12 4.91 -2.37 13.87
CA CYS A 12 5.76 -1.25 13.44
C CYS A 12 6.57 -1.58 12.15
N LYS A 13 5.97 -1.83 10.97
CA LYS A 13 6.78 -1.81 9.74
C LYS A 13 6.10 -1.06 8.59
N THR A 14 6.27 0.25 8.65
CA THR A 14 6.30 1.17 7.51
C THR A 14 7.44 0.78 6.55
N SER A 15 7.33 -0.37 5.87
CA SER A 15 8.13 -0.86 4.72
C SER A 15 8.20 -2.39 4.57
N GLN A 16 7.38 -3.19 5.27
CA GLN A 16 7.42 -4.66 5.06
C GLN A 16 7.09 -5.07 3.62
N PRO A 17 7.84 -6.02 3.04
CA PRO A 17 7.42 -6.65 1.81
C PRO A 17 6.13 -7.45 2.05
N CYS A 18 5.18 -7.36 1.12
CA CYS A 18 3.88 -8.05 1.17
C CYS A 18 3.49 -8.61 -0.21
N GLY A 19 2.46 -9.46 -0.26
CA GLY A 19 1.89 -9.93 -1.54
C GLY A 19 2.73 -10.96 -2.30
N GLY A 20 3.75 -11.55 -1.68
CA GLY A 20 4.60 -12.62 -2.24
C GLY A 20 4.57 -13.90 -1.39
N ARG A 21 5.03 -15.02 -1.95
CA ARG A 21 5.02 -16.33 -1.26
C ARG A 21 5.84 -16.28 0.03
N GLY A 22 5.23 -16.68 1.14
CA GLY A 22 5.87 -16.71 2.46
C GLY A 22 5.98 -15.34 3.14
N LEU A 23 5.41 -14.28 2.56
CA LEU A 23 5.34 -12.97 3.20
C LEU A 23 4.10 -12.88 4.09
N ALA A 24 4.28 -12.31 5.27
CA ALA A 24 3.19 -12.06 6.20
C ALA A 24 2.22 -11.00 5.62
N PRO A 25 0.92 -11.08 5.94
CA PRO A 25 -0.01 -9.99 5.65
C PRO A 25 0.42 -8.70 6.37
N CYS A 26 0.02 -7.55 5.82
CA CYS A 26 0.23 -6.25 6.46
C CYS A 26 -0.62 -6.12 7.74
N GLY A 27 -0.30 -5.15 8.59
CA GLY A 27 -1.08 -4.87 9.80
C GLY A 27 -2.51 -4.40 9.49
N ALA A 28 -3.37 -4.36 10.52
CA ALA A 28 -4.79 -4.00 10.38
C ALA A 28 -5.05 -2.57 9.85
N GLU A 29 -4.07 -1.67 9.98
CA GLU A 29 -4.15 -0.27 9.53
C GLU A 29 -3.27 -0.02 8.29
N GLU A 30 -2.84 -1.09 7.62
CA GLU A 30 -1.97 -1.04 6.46
C GLU A 30 -2.57 -1.86 5.32
N PHE A 31 -2.28 -1.45 4.10
CA PHE A 31 -2.60 -2.23 2.92
C PHE A 31 -1.31 -2.62 2.20
N CYS A 32 -1.39 -3.69 1.42
CA CYS A 32 -0.27 -4.08 0.58
C CYS A 32 -0.25 -3.21 -0.68
N ASN A 33 0.68 -2.24 -0.73
CA ASN A 33 0.86 -1.39 -1.89
C ASN A 33 1.76 -2.08 -2.93
N GLN A 34 1.17 -2.51 -4.03
CA GLN A 34 1.87 -3.11 -5.18
C GLN A 34 1.76 -2.18 -6.39
N PRO A 35 2.60 -1.13 -6.47
CA PRO A 35 2.53 -0.18 -7.57
C PRO A 35 2.71 -0.91 -8.90
N THR A 36 1.95 -0.49 -9.92
CA THR A 36 1.99 -0.99 -11.31
C THR A 36 1.58 -2.46 -11.56
N HIS A 37 1.75 -3.36 -10.59
CA HIS A 37 1.60 -4.80 -10.80
C HIS A 37 0.42 -5.44 -10.09
N CYS A 38 -0.27 -4.75 -9.16
CA CYS A 38 -1.56 -5.21 -8.61
C CYS A 38 -1.58 -6.67 -8.13
N GLY A 39 -0.47 -7.19 -7.60
CA GLY A 39 -0.35 -8.58 -7.18
C GLY A 39 -0.35 -9.62 -8.31
N ARG A 40 -0.19 -9.20 -9.57
CA ARG A 40 -0.13 -10.08 -10.75
C ARG A 40 1.25 -10.69 -10.99
N THR A 41 2.27 -10.22 -10.27
CA THR A 41 3.65 -10.70 -10.38
C THR A 41 4.13 -11.14 -9.00
N ASP A 42 5.21 -11.94 -8.97
CA ASP A 42 5.90 -12.30 -7.72
C ASP A 42 6.68 -11.12 -7.10
N ILE A 43 6.52 -9.91 -7.64
CA ILE A 43 7.16 -8.70 -7.11
C ILE A 43 6.45 -8.33 -5.80
N PRO A 44 7.16 -8.35 -4.67
CA PRO A 44 6.55 -7.99 -3.40
C PRO A 44 6.17 -6.50 -3.40
N GLY A 45 5.00 -6.22 -2.85
CA GLY A 45 4.58 -4.86 -2.53
C GLY A 45 5.18 -4.38 -1.22
N LYS A 46 4.77 -3.19 -0.80
CA LYS A 46 5.16 -2.58 0.45
C LYS A 46 3.94 -2.33 1.32
N CYS A 47 3.95 -2.81 2.56
CA CYS A 47 2.95 -2.42 3.55
C CYS A 47 3.02 -0.91 3.75
N THR A 48 1.91 -0.26 3.44
CA THR A 48 1.75 1.19 3.47
C THR A 48 0.55 1.50 4.37
N PRO A 49 0.66 2.48 5.29
CA PRO A 49 -0.45 2.87 6.14
C PRO A 49 -1.63 3.38 5.30
N ILE A 50 -2.84 3.01 5.71
CA ILE A 50 -4.06 3.54 5.12
C ILE A 50 -4.18 5.00 5.52
N ALA A 51 -4.33 5.89 4.54
CA ALA A 51 -4.46 7.32 4.80
C ALA A 51 -5.79 7.62 5.50
N GLN A 52 -5.73 8.27 6.68
CA GLN A 52 -6.91 8.65 7.44
C GLN A 52 -7.52 10.01 6.99
N GLY A 53 -6.77 10.77 6.20
CA GLY A 53 -7.21 12.05 5.66
C GLY A 53 -6.53 12.35 4.33
N CYS A 54 -7.31 12.81 3.35
CA CYS A 54 -6.84 13.13 2.02
C CYS A 54 -7.20 14.56 1.64
N THR A 55 -6.34 15.18 0.85
CA THR A 55 -6.65 16.45 0.19
C THR A 55 -7.77 16.25 -0.83
N LYS A 56 -8.48 17.33 -1.15
CA LYS A 56 -9.53 17.35 -2.19
C LYS A 56 -8.97 17.67 -3.58
N GLU A 57 -7.67 17.47 -3.78
CA GLU A 57 -7.03 17.69 -5.07
C GLU A 57 -7.51 16.63 -6.07
N TYR A 58 -7.80 17.06 -7.30
CA TYR A 58 -8.23 16.16 -8.37
C TYR A 58 -7.04 15.80 -9.25
N ASN A 59 -6.45 14.64 -8.97
CA ASN A 59 -5.32 14.04 -9.69
C ASN A 59 -5.64 12.56 -9.95
N PRO A 60 -6.52 12.25 -10.92
CA PRO A 60 -7.15 10.94 -11.01
C PRO A 60 -6.14 9.81 -11.22
N VAL A 61 -6.44 8.64 -10.64
CA VAL A 61 -5.62 7.43 -10.76
C VAL A 61 -6.50 6.21 -11.00
N CYS A 62 -5.94 5.20 -11.69
CA CYS A 62 -6.61 3.93 -11.89
C CYS A 62 -6.09 2.94 -10.83
N GLY A 63 -7.00 2.51 -9.95
CA GLY A 63 -6.70 1.53 -8.92
C GLY A 63 -6.66 0.11 -9.46
N CYS A 64 -6.03 -0.79 -8.71
CA CYS A 64 -5.80 -2.19 -9.09
C CYS A 64 -7.06 -3.08 -9.28
N GLY A 65 -8.26 -2.52 -9.16
CA GLY A 65 -9.54 -3.16 -9.49
C GLY A 65 -10.23 -2.59 -10.74
N GLY A 66 -9.57 -1.72 -11.50
CA GLY A 66 -10.20 -1.03 -12.64
C GLY A 66 -11.15 0.11 -12.22
N GLN A 67 -11.09 0.54 -10.95
CA GLN A 67 -11.83 1.69 -10.44
C GLN A 67 -10.98 2.95 -10.49
N THR A 68 -11.57 4.04 -10.99
CA THR A 68 -10.93 5.37 -10.98
C THR A 68 -11.14 6.04 -9.63
N TYR A 69 -10.06 6.58 -9.06
CA TYR A 69 -10.08 7.39 -7.84
C TYR A 69 -9.72 8.84 -8.17
N ALA A 70 -10.31 9.79 -7.45
CA ALA A 70 -10.06 11.21 -7.68
C ALA A 70 -8.61 11.63 -7.37
N ASN A 71 -7.92 10.91 -6.48
CA ASN A 71 -6.48 11.00 -6.27
C ASN A 71 -5.89 9.73 -5.66
N GLU A 72 -4.55 9.62 -5.66
CA GLU A 72 -3.79 8.52 -5.07
C GLU A 72 -4.10 8.32 -3.59
N CYS A 73 -4.20 9.41 -2.82
CA CYS A 73 -4.53 9.32 -1.41
C CYS A 73 -5.88 8.63 -1.17
N LEU A 74 -6.91 8.99 -1.95
CA LEU A 74 -8.24 8.38 -1.85
C LEU A 74 -8.25 6.90 -2.25
N ALA A 75 -7.37 6.49 -3.18
CA ALA A 75 -7.17 5.07 -3.50
C ALA A 75 -6.54 4.34 -2.29
N HIS A 76 -5.45 4.89 -1.75
CA HIS A 76 -4.73 4.33 -0.61
C HIS A 76 -5.56 4.31 0.68
N ALA A 77 -6.42 5.31 0.90
CA ALA A 77 -7.38 5.37 2.00
C ALA A 77 -8.41 4.23 1.95
N GLN A 78 -8.64 3.66 0.76
CA GLN A 78 -9.49 2.47 0.56
C GLN A 78 -8.65 1.18 0.48
N GLY A 79 -7.35 1.24 0.76
CA GLY A 79 -6.44 0.11 0.68
C GLY A 79 -6.16 -0.37 -0.75
N VAL A 80 -6.39 0.49 -1.75
CA VAL A 80 -6.25 0.13 -3.16
C VAL A 80 -4.94 0.65 -3.71
N SER A 81 -4.13 -0.26 -4.24
CA SER A 81 -2.89 0.10 -4.95
C SER A 81 -3.20 0.79 -6.27
N VAL A 82 -2.40 1.79 -6.64
CA VAL A 82 -2.49 2.46 -7.94
C VAL A 82 -1.78 1.66 -9.02
N GLN A 83 -2.48 1.38 -10.11
CA GLN A 83 -1.92 0.72 -11.28
C GLN A 83 -1.18 1.74 -12.17
N TYR A 84 -1.83 2.86 -12.49
CA TYR A 84 -1.25 3.94 -13.28
C TYR A 84 -1.94 5.29 -13.01
N ALA A 85 -1.26 6.38 -13.33
CA ALA A 85 -1.80 7.73 -13.24
C ALA A 85 -2.82 8.02 -14.37
N GLY A 86 -3.92 8.67 -14.04
CA GLY A 86 -5.06 8.92 -14.91
C GLY A 86 -6.25 8.00 -14.63
N ALA A 87 -7.42 8.32 -15.20
CA ALA A 87 -8.61 7.48 -15.08
C ALA A 87 -8.44 6.11 -15.78
N CYS A 88 -9.18 5.11 -15.31
CA CYS A 88 -9.23 3.80 -15.95
C CYS A 88 -9.79 3.91 -17.37
N LYS A 89 -9.33 3.03 -18.28
CA LYS A 89 -9.69 3.02 -19.70
C LYS A 89 -10.43 1.74 -20.07
#